data_AF-A0A3N5KZY1-F1
#
_entry.id   AF-A0A3N5KZY1-F1
#
_cell.length_a   1.000
_cell.length_b   1.000
_cell.length_c   1.000
_cell.angle_alpha   90.00
_cell.angle_beta   90.00
_cell.angle_gamma   90.00
#
_symmetry.space_group_name_H-M   'P 1'
#
loop_
_entity.id
_entity.type
_entity.pdbx_description
1 polymer ?
#
loop_
_entity_poly.entity_id
_entity_poly.type
_entity_poly.pdbx_seq_one_letter_code
_entity_poly.pdbx_strand_id
1 'polypeptide(L)'
;MRKLWLVAAAVVVSSFAILGWIGTRIYQQMPPIPDRVISTDGTEVIAAGEIAAGQNVWQSMGGMEVGSIWGHGSYVAPDWTADWLHREAMFVLNEWAKTEQQAAYDALPAERQAQLRGRLEQMYRTNTYDPATKAVRMEPVRARAFAACLEHFSGVFMQGETAYAIPAGTVNDPARMKQLAAFIFWSAWAASTNRPAESITYTSNWPHEPLIGNRPTGESVMWTGVSIIMLLAGISAMVWWYASQKHGAEPGSVPATDPLMTWEATGSQKATVKYFYVVSALILVQILTGVITAHYGVEGGGFFGLKLADWLPYSVTRTWHIQTGLFWIATAWLAAGLFIGPLISGVEPKGQKLGVNVLFLALFVVVGGSMAGEWLSIKHKFTDATAFLWGHQGYEYIDLGRVWQALLFVGLLLWLFLVVRAVRPALKEGGEQRPLVWLFLISAGAIGLLYGAGLNWGQHTHLSMVEYWRWWVVHLWVEGFFEVFATTVIAFFFARLNLIHPSLAAKAALLSATIYLSGGIIGTCHHLYWSGTPTVALAWGSVFSALEVVPLT
;
A
#
# COMPACT_ATOMS: atom_id res chain seq x y z
N MET A 1 5.97 3.64 34.85
CA MET A 1 5.89 2.42 34.01
C MET A 1 4.49 1.83 33.93
N ARG A 2 3.86 1.34 35.02
CA ARG A 2 2.52 0.70 34.94
C ARG A 2 1.46 1.56 34.23
N LYS A 3 1.36 2.84 34.58
CA LYS A 3 0.44 3.78 33.91
C LYS A 3 0.68 3.89 32.41
N LEU A 4 1.95 4.05 31.99
CA LEU A 4 2.32 4.15 30.55
C LEU A 4 1.93 2.89 29.79
N TRP A 5 2.17 1.70 30.36
CA TRP A 5 1.77 0.44 29.73
C TRP A 5 0.25 0.30 29.60
N LEU A 6 -0.51 0.75 30.59
CA LEU A 6 -1.98 0.76 30.51
C LEU A 6 -2.48 1.72 29.44
N VAL A 7 -1.89 2.91 29.32
CA VAL A 7 -2.24 3.86 28.25
C VAL A 7 -1.89 3.29 26.87
N ALA A 8 -0.68 2.74 26.72
CA ALA A 8 -0.26 2.09 25.47
C ALA A 8 -1.21 0.96 25.06
N ALA A 9 -1.58 0.09 26.01
CA ALA A 9 -2.52 -0.99 25.76
C ALA A 9 -3.93 -0.47 25.39
N ALA A 10 -4.40 0.58 26.07
CA ALA A 10 -5.69 1.19 25.76
C ALA A 10 -5.71 1.81 24.35
N VAL A 11 -4.65 2.53 23.97
CA VAL A 11 -4.48 3.09 22.61
C VAL A 11 -4.50 1.96 21.59
N VAL A 12 -3.63 0.96 21.73
CA VAL A 12 -3.53 -0.15 20.78
C VAL A 12 -4.86 -0.89 20.62
N VAL A 13 -5.49 -1.29 21.73
CA VAL A 13 -6.74 -2.07 21.69
C VAL A 13 -7.89 -1.25 21.10
N SER A 14 -8.04 0.01 21.49
CA SER A 14 -9.11 0.86 20.96
C SER A 14 -8.90 1.18 19.48
N SER A 15 -7.67 1.49 19.06
CA SER A 15 -7.34 1.77 17.67
C SER A 15 -7.57 0.57 16.75
N PHE A 16 -7.16 -0.63 17.17
CA PHE A 16 -7.45 -1.85 16.39
C PHE A 16 -8.94 -2.22 16.37
N ALA A 17 -9.69 -1.94 17.45
CA ALA A 17 -11.14 -2.14 17.45
C ALA A 17 -11.83 -1.20 16.44
N ILE A 18 -11.41 0.06 16.37
CA ILE A 18 -11.91 1.04 15.40
C ILE A 18 -11.51 0.63 13.98
N LEU A 19 -10.24 0.30 13.73
CA LEU A 19 -9.75 -0.10 12.42
C LEU A 19 -10.48 -1.37 11.92
N GLY A 20 -10.66 -2.37 12.78
CA GLY A 20 -11.42 -3.58 12.47
C GLY A 20 -12.89 -3.29 12.19
N TRP A 21 -13.52 -2.40 12.97
CA TRP A 21 -14.88 -1.95 12.69
C TRP A 21 -14.99 -1.24 11.34
N ILE A 22 -14.07 -0.33 11.00
CA ILE A 22 -14.01 0.31 9.68
C ILE A 22 -13.90 -0.75 8.57
N GLY A 23 -13.05 -1.77 8.74
CA GLY A 23 -12.95 -2.91 7.84
C GLY A 23 -14.30 -3.61 7.61
N THR A 24 -15.10 -3.85 8.67
CA THR A 24 -16.44 -4.41 8.50
C THR A 24 -17.39 -3.49 7.74
N ARG A 25 -17.26 -2.17 7.91
CA ARG A 25 -18.07 -1.17 7.19
C ARG A 25 -17.68 -1.11 5.72
N ILE A 26 -16.41 -1.24 5.37
CA ILE A 26 -15.92 -1.35 3.98
C ILE A 26 -16.51 -2.60 3.34
N TYR A 27 -16.41 -3.76 3.98
CA TYR A 27 -16.95 -5.01 3.43
C TYR A 27 -18.46 -4.93 3.13
N GLN A 28 -19.23 -4.24 3.97
CA GLN A 28 -20.67 -4.06 3.81
C GLN A 28 -21.06 -3.04 2.73
N GLN A 29 -20.18 -2.08 2.41
CA GLN A 29 -20.51 -0.90 1.62
C GLN A 29 -19.61 -0.70 0.40
N MET A 30 -18.66 -1.58 0.15
CA MET A 30 -17.85 -1.55 -1.08
C MET A 30 -18.75 -1.60 -2.32
N PRO A 31 -18.35 -0.99 -3.45
CA PRO A 31 -19.12 -1.06 -4.69
C PRO A 31 -19.37 -2.52 -5.09
N PRO A 32 -20.57 -2.88 -5.58
CA PRO A 32 -20.78 -4.24 -6.07
C PRO A 32 -19.96 -4.47 -7.34
N ILE A 33 -19.49 -5.70 -7.54
CA ILE A 33 -19.03 -6.17 -8.84
C ILE A 33 -20.26 -6.80 -9.51
N PRO A 34 -20.81 -6.21 -10.58
CA PRO A 34 -21.95 -6.80 -11.26
C PRO A 34 -21.54 -8.10 -11.95
N ASP A 35 -22.46 -9.06 -11.99
CA ASP A 35 -22.27 -10.27 -12.78
C ASP A 35 -22.30 -9.89 -14.26
N ARG A 36 -23.22 -9.00 -14.68
CA ARG A 36 -23.35 -8.61 -16.09
C ARG A 36 -23.66 -7.14 -16.26
N VAL A 37 -23.31 -6.62 -17.42
CA VAL A 37 -23.66 -5.26 -17.83
C VAL A 37 -24.41 -5.33 -19.15
N ILE A 38 -25.65 -4.84 -19.14
CA ILE A 38 -26.62 -5.02 -20.23
C ILE A 38 -27.13 -3.65 -20.66
N SER A 39 -27.13 -3.40 -21.97
CA SER A 39 -27.75 -2.22 -22.57
C SER A 39 -29.27 -2.29 -22.47
N THR A 40 -29.97 -1.15 -22.41
CA THR A 40 -31.45 -1.13 -22.35
C THR A 40 -32.12 -1.72 -23.59
N ASP A 41 -31.41 -1.83 -24.72
CA ASP A 41 -31.85 -2.55 -25.93
C ASP A 41 -31.67 -4.08 -25.86
N GLY A 42 -31.14 -4.61 -24.75
CA GLY A 42 -30.93 -6.03 -24.51
C GLY A 42 -29.55 -6.56 -24.90
N THR A 43 -28.67 -5.72 -25.45
CA THR A 43 -27.29 -6.12 -25.80
C THR A 43 -26.46 -6.37 -24.54
N GLU A 44 -25.88 -7.56 -24.39
CA GLU A 44 -24.92 -7.86 -23.32
C GLU A 44 -23.54 -7.26 -23.66
N VAL A 45 -23.07 -6.32 -22.85
CA VAL A 45 -21.80 -5.59 -23.06
C VAL A 45 -20.65 -6.30 -22.35
N ILE A 46 -20.88 -6.64 -21.08
CA ILE A 46 -19.92 -7.34 -20.22
C ILE A 46 -20.62 -8.58 -19.66
N ALA A 47 -20.03 -9.75 -19.93
CA ALA A 47 -20.55 -11.04 -19.52
C ALA A 47 -20.08 -11.44 -18.11
N ALA A 48 -20.74 -12.46 -17.56
CA ALA A 48 -20.43 -13.04 -16.25
C ALA A 48 -18.95 -13.41 -16.11
N GLY A 49 -18.30 -12.82 -15.10
CA GLY A 49 -16.90 -13.10 -14.75
C GLY A 49 -15.86 -12.32 -15.55
N GLU A 50 -16.23 -11.56 -16.59
CA GLU A 50 -15.26 -10.79 -17.40
C GLU A 50 -14.54 -9.71 -16.56
N ILE A 51 -15.23 -9.07 -15.60
CA ILE A 51 -14.61 -8.06 -14.71
C ILE A 51 -13.53 -8.70 -13.81
N ALA A 52 -13.85 -9.84 -13.18
CA ALA A 52 -12.92 -10.55 -12.31
C ALA A 52 -11.74 -11.14 -13.10
N ALA A 53 -11.99 -11.64 -14.32
CA ALA A 53 -10.93 -12.05 -15.24
C ALA A 53 -10.03 -10.87 -15.63
N GLY A 54 -10.64 -9.71 -15.92
CA GLY A 54 -9.94 -8.48 -16.24
C GLY A 54 -9.03 -7.98 -15.13
N GLN A 55 -9.48 -8.09 -13.87
CA GLN A 55 -8.63 -7.81 -12.72
C GLN A 55 -7.40 -8.71 -12.70
N ASN A 56 -7.51 -9.98 -13.07
CA ASN A 56 -6.34 -10.88 -13.13
C ASN A 56 -5.40 -10.52 -14.29
N VAL A 57 -5.94 -10.12 -15.44
CA VAL A 57 -5.13 -9.62 -16.57
C VAL A 57 -4.32 -8.41 -16.11
N TRP A 58 -5.00 -7.43 -15.49
CA TRP A 58 -4.37 -6.24 -14.91
C TRP A 58 -3.27 -6.61 -13.90
N GLN A 59 -3.54 -7.53 -12.96
CA GLN A 59 -2.52 -7.99 -11.99
C GLN A 59 -1.29 -8.60 -12.67
N SER A 60 -1.50 -9.49 -13.63
CA SER A 60 -0.44 -10.29 -14.27
C SER A 60 0.52 -9.47 -15.13
N MET A 61 0.04 -8.36 -15.71
CA MET A 61 0.85 -7.45 -16.54
C MET A 61 1.65 -6.43 -15.73
N GLY A 62 1.48 -6.40 -14.40
CA GLY A 62 2.16 -5.48 -13.48
C GLY A 62 1.21 -4.70 -12.57
N GLY A 63 -0.09 -4.67 -12.87
CA GLY A 63 -1.12 -4.02 -12.05
C GLY A 63 -0.83 -2.54 -11.80
N MET A 64 -0.66 -2.19 -10.53
CA MET A 64 -0.30 -0.83 -10.06
C MET A 64 1.07 -0.35 -10.52
N GLU A 65 1.89 -1.22 -11.13
CA GLU A 65 3.17 -0.84 -11.70
C GLU A 65 3.01 -0.24 -13.10
N VAL A 66 1.84 -0.37 -13.74
CA VAL A 66 1.51 0.17 -15.06
C VAL A 66 0.30 1.10 -14.95
N GLY A 67 0.54 2.35 -14.55
CA GLY A 67 -0.49 3.35 -14.26
C GLY A 67 -1.14 3.14 -12.89
N SER A 68 -2.30 3.75 -12.68
CA SER A 68 -3.05 3.63 -11.43
C SER A 68 -4.52 3.26 -11.63
N ILE A 69 -5.11 2.68 -10.59
CA ILE A 69 -6.55 2.46 -10.45
C ILE A 69 -6.96 3.06 -9.11
N TRP A 70 -8.02 3.87 -9.09
CA TRP A 70 -8.45 4.59 -7.89
C TRP A 70 -7.34 5.44 -7.24
N GLY A 71 -6.41 5.95 -8.04
CA GLY A 71 -5.32 6.82 -7.61
C GLY A 71 -4.10 6.09 -7.02
N HIS A 72 -4.15 4.78 -6.80
CA HIS A 72 -2.99 4.00 -6.34
C HIS A 72 -2.28 3.33 -7.51
N GLY A 73 -0.97 3.54 -7.61
CA GLY A 73 -0.10 2.95 -8.62
C GLY A 73 1.00 3.87 -9.10
N SER A 74 1.42 3.68 -10.35
CA SER A 74 2.51 4.41 -10.97
C SER A 74 2.04 5.64 -11.74
N TYR A 75 2.99 6.54 -12.06
CA TYR A 75 2.67 7.93 -12.43
C TYR A 75 3.15 8.32 -13.84
N VAL A 76 3.75 7.39 -14.59
CA VAL A 76 4.13 7.65 -16.00
C VAL A 76 2.93 7.45 -16.91
N ALA A 77 2.27 6.30 -16.78
CA ALA A 77 0.96 6.06 -17.38
C ALA A 77 -0.14 6.75 -16.56
N PRO A 78 -1.30 7.07 -17.15
CA PRO A 78 -2.39 7.74 -16.45
C PRO A 78 -3.08 6.84 -15.42
N ASP A 79 -3.99 7.44 -14.65
CA ASP A 79 -4.98 6.67 -13.91
C ASP A 79 -6.04 6.14 -14.86
N TRP A 80 -6.18 4.82 -14.96
CA TRP A 80 -7.08 4.19 -15.91
C TRP A 80 -8.55 4.38 -15.55
N THR A 81 -8.87 4.54 -14.26
CA THR A 81 -10.23 4.85 -13.82
C THR A 81 -10.64 6.23 -14.34
N ALA A 82 -9.79 7.23 -14.15
CA ALA A 82 -10.05 8.61 -14.57
C ALA A 82 -10.01 8.78 -16.09
N ASP A 83 -9.01 8.19 -16.76
CA ASP A 83 -8.87 8.27 -18.23
C ASP A 83 -10.05 7.57 -18.93
N TRP A 84 -10.46 6.39 -18.46
CA TRP A 84 -11.66 5.73 -18.97
C TRP A 84 -12.90 6.58 -18.77
N LEU A 85 -13.13 7.08 -17.54
CA LEU A 85 -14.30 7.87 -17.21
C LEU A 85 -14.42 9.11 -18.12
N HIS A 86 -13.32 9.83 -18.30
CA HIS A 86 -13.29 11.03 -19.12
C HIS A 86 -13.57 10.72 -20.59
N ARG A 87 -12.91 9.69 -21.15
CA ARG A 87 -13.12 9.27 -22.54
C ARG A 87 -14.54 8.81 -22.80
N GLU A 88 -15.10 8.02 -21.89
CA GLU A 88 -16.47 7.53 -21.98
C GLU A 88 -17.46 8.71 -21.96
N ALA A 89 -17.29 9.65 -21.02
CA ALA A 89 -18.11 10.86 -20.90
C ALA A 89 -18.04 11.74 -22.16
N MET A 90 -16.83 12.01 -22.66
CA MET A 90 -16.62 12.83 -23.86
C MET A 90 -17.15 12.15 -25.12
N PHE A 91 -17.08 10.82 -25.22
CA PHE A 91 -17.69 10.09 -26.32
C PHE A 91 -19.21 10.31 -26.34
N VAL A 92 -19.87 10.13 -25.19
CA VAL A 92 -21.33 10.31 -25.07
C VAL A 92 -21.74 11.75 -25.43
N LEU A 93 -21.03 12.74 -24.90
CA LEU A 93 -21.31 14.16 -25.20
C LEU A 93 -21.14 14.49 -26.68
N ASN A 94 -20.08 14.00 -27.31
CA ASN A 94 -19.85 14.21 -28.74
C ASN A 94 -20.88 13.47 -29.62
N GLU A 95 -21.31 12.27 -29.23
CA GLU A 95 -22.34 11.54 -29.96
C GLU A 95 -23.69 12.27 -29.91
N TRP A 96 -24.10 12.75 -28.74
CA TRP A 96 -25.31 13.57 -28.59
C TRP A 96 -25.20 14.89 -29.34
N ALA A 97 -24.08 15.62 -29.20
CA ALA A 97 -23.86 16.88 -29.91
C ALA A 97 -23.95 16.70 -31.44
N LYS A 98 -23.33 15.63 -31.97
CA LYS A 98 -23.38 15.31 -33.40
C LYS A 98 -24.80 14.95 -33.85
N THR A 99 -25.52 14.16 -33.07
CA THR A 99 -26.86 13.67 -33.42
C THR A 99 -27.91 14.77 -33.31
N GLU A 100 -27.83 15.61 -32.29
CA GLU A 100 -28.85 16.61 -31.96
C GLU A 100 -28.56 17.99 -32.56
N GLN A 101 -27.29 18.33 -32.82
CA GLN A 101 -26.86 19.68 -33.22
C GLN A 101 -25.88 19.70 -34.41
N GLN A 102 -25.51 18.53 -34.96
CA GLN A 102 -24.57 18.40 -36.09
C GLN A 102 -23.21 19.09 -35.89
N ALA A 103 -22.76 19.20 -34.64
CA ALA A 103 -21.49 19.83 -34.26
C ALA A 103 -20.75 19.01 -33.19
N ALA A 104 -19.45 19.27 -33.02
CA ALA A 104 -18.67 18.74 -31.90
C ALA A 104 -19.12 19.40 -30.58
N TYR A 105 -19.04 18.69 -29.46
CA TYR A 105 -19.46 19.21 -28.15
C TYR A 105 -18.77 20.53 -27.79
N ASP A 106 -17.45 20.61 -28.01
CA ASP A 106 -16.64 21.79 -27.69
C ASP A 106 -16.95 23.00 -28.59
N ALA A 107 -17.60 22.79 -29.74
CA ALA A 107 -18.03 23.85 -30.64
C ALA A 107 -19.44 24.39 -30.33
N LEU A 108 -20.18 23.76 -29.41
CA LEU A 108 -21.51 24.20 -29.02
C LEU A 108 -21.47 25.46 -28.12
N PRO A 109 -22.50 26.31 -28.16
CA PRO A 109 -22.67 27.38 -27.17
C PRO A 109 -22.77 26.83 -25.75
N ALA A 110 -22.31 27.60 -24.76
CA ALA A 110 -22.26 27.20 -23.36
C ALA A 110 -23.61 26.70 -22.79
N GLU A 111 -24.74 27.28 -23.22
CA GLU A 111 -26.08 26.83 -22.83
C GLU A 111 -26.37 25.39 -23.29
N ARG A 112 -25.96 25.04 -24.52
CA ARG A 112 -26.14 23.69 -25.07
C ARG A 112 -25.17 22.69 -24.45
N GLN A 113 -23.93 23.11 -24.20
CA GLN A 113 -22.99 22.30 -23.43
C GLN A 113 -23.53 21.98 -22.03
N ALA A 114 -24.06 22.97 -21.33
CA ALA A 114 -24.65 22.79 -20.01
C ALA A 114 -25.86 21.85 -20.03
N GLN A 115 -26.72 21.92 -21.05
CA GLN A 115 -27.85 21.00 -21.23
C GLN A 115 -27.38 19.55 -21.36
N LEU A 116 -26.42 19.29 -22.26
CA LEU A 116 -25.88 17.94 -22.48
C LEU A 116 -25.13 17.43 -21.25
N ARG A 117 -24.36 18.29 -20.57
CA ARG A 117 -23.66 17.95 -19.33
C ARG A 117 -24.63 17.57 -18.21
N GLY A 118 -25.72 18.32 -18.03
CA GLY A 118 -26.74 17.99 -17.01
C GLY A 118 -27.39 16.62 -17.27
N ARG A 119 -27.65 16.29 -18.54
CA ARG A 119 -28.14 14.96 -18.95
C ARG A 119 -27.10 13.87 -18.69
N LEU A 120 -25.83 14.13 -19.00
CA LEU A 120 -24.71 13.22 -18.75
C LEU A 120 -24.58 12.92 -17.25
N GLU A 121 -24.56 13.96 -16.42
CA GLU A 121 -24.46 13.86 -14.97
C GLU A 121 -25.59 13.00 -14.40
N GLN A 122 -26.84 13.24 -14.81
CA GLN A 122 -27.97 12.41 -14.38
C GLN A 122 -27.77 10.93 -14.78
N MET A 123 -27.32 10.66 -16.00
CA MET A 123 -27.13 9.28 -16.48
C MET A 123 -26.01 8.55 -15.74
N TYR A 124 -24.86 9.20 -15.54
CA TYR A 124 -23.68 8.56 -14.93
C TYR A 124 -23.83 8.39 -13.43
N ARG A 125 -24.46 9.36 -12.75
CA ARG A 125 -24.64 9.31 -11.29
C ARG A 125 -25.76 8.39 -10.85
N THR A 126 -26.73 8.08 -11.72
CA THR A 126 -27.85 7.19 -11.38
C THR A 126 -27.38 5.75 -11.23
N ASN A 127 -27.65 5.16 -10.06
CA ASN A 127 -27.33 3.77 -9.80
C ASN A 127 -28.37 2.83 -10.40
N THR A 128 -27.96 2.08 -11.42
CA THR A 128 -28.79 1.12 -12.15
C THR A 128 -28.44 -0.33 -11.83
N TYR A 129 -27.64 -0.57 -10.78
CA TYR A 129 -27.37 -1.92 -10.29
C TYR A 129 -28.61 -2.51 -9.60
N ASP A 130 -29.02 -3.69 -10.05
CA ASP A 130 -30.08 -4.47 -9.44
C ASP A 130 -29.49 -5.61 -8.58
N PRO A 131 -29.64 -5.57 -7.24
CA PRO A 131 -29.14 -6.63 -6.36
C PRO A 131 -29.76 -8.02 -6.60
N ALA A 132 -30.98 -8.10 -7.15
CA ALA A 132 -31.66 -9.37 -7.39
C ALA A 132 -31.09 -10.11 -8.60
N THR A 133 -30.79 -9.38 -9.68
CA THR A 133 -30.21 -9.94 -10.90
C THR A 133 -28.70 -9.81 -10.98
N LYS A 134 -28.10 -9.02 -10.08
CA LYS A 134 -26.69 -8.61 -10.08
C LYS A 134 -26.24 -7.96 -11.38
N ALA A 135 -27.15 -7.31 -12.09
CA ALA A 135 -26.87 -6.68 -13.37
C ALA A 135 -26.86 -5.15 -13.25
N VAL A 136 -26.00 -4.49 -14.02
CA VAL A 136 -26.08 -3.05 -14.29
C VAL A 136 -26.75 -2.85 -15.64
N ARG A 137 -27.74 -1.95 -15.68
CA ARG A 137 -28.36 -1.51 -16.94
C ARG A 137 -27.75 -0.20 -17.40
N MET A 138 -27.34 -0.11 -18.67
CA MET A 138 -26.78 1.12 -19.24
C MET A 138 -27.52 1.55 -20.50
N GLU A 139 -27.48 2.85 -20.80
CA GLU A 139 -28.02 3.36 -22.06
C GLU A 139 -27.20 2.87 -23.27
N PRO A 140 -27.80 2.70 -24.45
CA PRO A 140 -27.11 2.15 -25.62
C PRO A 140 -25.91 3.01 -26.09
N VAL A 141 -25.95 4.32 -25.81
CA VAL A 141 -24.83 5.23 -26.08
C VAL A 141 -23.59 4.89 -25.25
N ARG A 142 -23.77 4.44 -23.99
CA ARG A 142 -22.64 3.99 -23.16
C ARG A 142 -22.08 2.64 -23.63
N ALA A 143 -22.92 1.76 -24.18
CA ALA A 143 -22.45 0.53 -24.80
C ALA A 143 -21.55 0.81 -26.02
N ARG A 144 -21.90 1.82 -26.84
CA ARG A 144 -21.02 2.30 -27.92
C ARG A 144 -19.76 2.98 -27.39
N ALA A 145 -19.87 3.77 -26.32
CA ALA A 145 -18.72 4.39 -25.66
C ALA A 145 -17.74 3.34 -25.12
N PHE A 146 -18.24 2.23 -24.56
CA PHE A 146 -17.43 1.10 -24.13
C PHE A 146 -16.63 0.52 -25.30
N ALA A 147 -17.25 0.30 -26.46
CA ALA A 147 -16.56 -0.22 -27.64
C ALA A 147 -15.45 0.73 -28.13
N ALA A 148 -15.71 2.04 -28.12
CA ALA A 148 -14.70 3.05 -28.48
C ALA A 148 -13.53 3.11 -27.47
N CYS A 149 -13.82 2.98 -26.17
CA CYS A 149 -12.79 2.90 -25.14
C CYS A 149 -11.96 1.61 -25.30
N LEU A 150 -12.61 0.47 -25.56
CA LEU A 150 -11.92 -0.79 -25.83
C LEU A 150 -10.96 -0.67 -27.01
N GLU A 151 -11.36 0.00 -28.09
CA GLU A 151 -10.47 0.27 -29.24
C GLU A 151 -9.25 1.10 -28.82
N HIS A 152 -9.46 2.19 -28.08
CA HIS A 152 -8.38 3.02 -27.57
C HIS A 152 -7.39 2.22 -26.69
N PHE A 153 -7.90 1.50 -25.71
CA PHE A 153 -7.07 0.71 -24.79
C PHE A 153 -6.41 -0.49 -25.48
N SER A 154 -7.00 -1.03 -26.55
CA SER A 154 -6.32 -2.02 -27.41
C SER A 154 -5.12 -1.39 -28.10
N GLY A 155 -5.20 -0.13 -28.55
CA GLY A 155 -4.04 0.64 -29.00
C GLY A 155 -2.96 0.71 -27.93
N VAL A 156 -3.30 1.18 -26.73
CA VAL A 156 -2.34 1.36 -25.62
C VAL A 156 -1.65 0.05 -25.21
N PHE A 157 -2.40 -1.01 -24.93
CA PHE A 157 -1.85 -2.22 -24.32
C PHE A 157 -1.42 -3.29 -25.32
N MET A 158 -2.01 -3.33 -26.53
CA MET A 158 -1.63 -4.31 -27.54
C MET A 158 -0.60 -3.74 -28.52
N GLN A 159 -0.74 -2.48 -28.95
CA GLN A 159 0.20 -1.84 -29.87
C GLN A 159 1.34 -1.11 -29.13
N GLY A 160 1.12 -0.77 -27.85
CA GLY A 160 2.08 -0.04 -27.02
C GLY A 160 1.85 1.47 -27.07
N GLU A 161 2.31 2.16 -26.03
CA GLU A 161 2.29 3.62 -25.94
C GLU A 161 3.60 4.10 -25.32
N THR A 162 4.42 4.77 -26.14
CA THR A 162 5.76 5.21 -25.74
C THR A 162 5.68 6.29 -24.67
N ALA A 163 4.70 7.19 -24.76
CA ALA A 163 4.50 8.25 -23.76
C ALA A 163 4.16 7.69 -22.37
N TYR A 164 3.63 6.47 -22.31
CA TYR A 164 3.26 5.78 -21.06
C TYR A 164 4.30 4.73 -20.63
N ALA A 165 5.41 4.62 -21.37
CA ALA A 165 6.41 3.56 -21.20
C ALA A 165 5.81 2.13 -21.25
N ILE A 166 4.75 1.94 -22.05
CA ILE A 166 4.07 0.65 -22.24
C ILE A 166 4.57 0.04 -23.55
N PRO A 167 5.26 -1.12 -23.51
CA PRO A 167 5.71 -1.78 -24.72
C PRO A 167 4.54 -2.46 -25.46
N ALA A 168 4.73 -2.64 -26.77
CA ALA A 168 3.80 -3.41 -27.58
C ALA A 168 3.64 -4.85 -27.05
N GLY A 169 2.44 -5.40 -27.15
CA GLY A 169 2.13 -6.75 -26.71
C GLY A 169 2.07 -6.96 -25.19
N THR A 170 1.97 -5.89 -24.40
CA THR A 170 1.72 -5.96 -22.94
C THR A 170 0.43 -6.76 -22.64
N VAL A 171 -0.58 -6.64 -23.50
CA VAL A 171 -1.67 -7.61 -23.63
C VAL A 171 -1.67 -8.11 -25.06
N ASN A 172 -1.52 -9.41 -25.26
CA ASN A 172 -1.32 -10.02 -26.58
C ASN A 172 -2.52 -10.83 -27.11
N ASP A 173 -3.62 -10.85 -26.36
CA ASP A 173 -4.84 -11.57 -26.73
C ASP A 173 -6.06 -10.61 -26.69
N PRO A 174 -6.83 -10.49 -27.79
CA PRO A 174 -8.00 -9.60 -27.83
C PRO A 174 -9.07 -9.93 -26.78
N ALA A 175 -9.26 -11.21 -26.42
CA ALA A 175 -10.25 -11.58 -25.41
C ALA A 175 -9.82 -11.12 -24.02
N ARG A 176 -8.54 -11.30 -23.65
CA ARG A 176 -7.95 -10.73 -22.42
C ARG A 176 -7.99 -9.20 -22.42
N MET A 177 -7.82 -8.54 -23.57
CA MET A 177 -7.95 -7.09 -23.67
C MET A 177 -9.37 -6.62 -23.38
N LYS A 178 -10.39 -7.32 -23.91
CA LYS A 178 -11.79 -7.03 -23.55
C LYS A 178 -12.05 -7.20 -22.06
N GLN A 179 -11.49 -8.25 -21.44
CA GLN A 179 -11.60 -8.46 -19.99
C GLN A 179 -10.95 -7.32 -19.21
N LEU A 180 -9.72 -6.91 -19.57
CA LEU A 180 -9.06 -5.76 -18.95
C LEU A 180 -9.91 -4.49 -19.05
N ALA A 181 -10.46 -4.21 -20.23
CA ALA A 181 -11.37 -3.08 -20.44
C ALA A 181 -12.63 -3.19 -19.55
N ALA A 182 -13.19 -4.38 -19.35
CA ALA A 182 -14.32 -4.60 -18.44
C ALA A 182 -13.97 -4.25 -16.98
N PHE A 183 -12.76 -4.59 -16.53
CA PHE A 183 -12.27 -4.22 -15.20
C PHE A 183 -12.06 -2.71 -15.04
N ILE A 184 -11.44 -2.06 -16.03
CA ILE A 184 -11.24 -0.60 -16.02
C ILE A 184 -12.60 0.11 -16.05
N PHE A 185 -13.52 -0.32 -16.90
CA PHE A 185 -14.91 0.16 -16.93
C PHE A 185 -15.57 0.05 -15.55
N TRP A 186 -15.46 -1.10 -14.88
CA TRP A 186 -16.05 -1.29 -13.56
C TRP A 186 -15.48 -0.30 -12.54
N SER A 187 -14.17 -0.06 -12.57
CA SER A 187 -13.53 0.92 -11.69
C SER A 187 -14.07 2.34 -11.92
N ALA A 188 -14.32 2.72 -13.18
CA ALA A 188 -14.88 4.01 -13.58
C ALA A 188 -16.38 4.12 -13.28
N TRP A 189 -17.13 3.03 -13.44
CA TRP A 189 -18.53 2.93 -13.04
C TRP A 189 -18.69 3.15 -11.53
N ALA A 190 -17.87 2.48 -10.71
CA ALA A 190 -17.87 2.68 -9.27
C ALA A 190 -17.53 4.14 -8.90
N ALA A 191 -16.61 4.76 -9.65
CA ALA A 191 -16.17 6.13 -9.43
C ALA A 191 -17.17 7.22 -9.85
N SER A 192 -18.14 6.88 -10.69
CA SER A 192 -19.13 7.81 -11.26
C SER A 192 -20.56 7.60 -10.77
N THR A 193 -20.86 6.43 -10.19
CA THR A 193 -22.22 6.04 -9.77
C THR A 193 -22.46 6.33 -8.29
N ASN A 194 -23.58 6.99 -7.97
CA ASN A 194 -23.96 7.26 -6.58
C ASN A 194 -24.17 5.96 -5.78
N ARG A 195 -23.79 5.99 -4.50
CA ARG A 195 -24.22 4.98 -3.53
C ARG A 195 -25.75 4.97 -3.42
N PRO A 196 -26.39 3.81 -3.13
CA PRO A 196 -27.83 3.75 -2.95
C PRO A 196 -28.31 4.75 -1.89
N ALA A 197 -29.31 5.56 -2.23
CA ALA A 197 -29.88 6.60 -1.36
C ALA A 197 -28.93 7.72 -0.91
N GLU A 198 -27.76 7.87 -1.55
CA GLU A 198 -26.82 8.97 -1.29
C GLU A 198 -26.59 9.81 -2.55
N SER A 199 -25.98 10.99 -2.37
CA SER A 199 -25.61 11.90 -3.46
C SER A 199 -24.12 11.86 -3.81
N ILE A 200 -23.36 10.92 -3.25
CA ILE A 200 -21.93 10.73 -3.47
C ILE A 200 -21.66 9.39 -4.16
N THR A 201 -20.59 9.32 -4.95
CA THR A 201 -20.20 8.07 -5.62
C THR A 201 -19.57 7.06 -4.66
N TYR A 202 -19.39 5.80 -5.08
CA TYR A 202 -18.77 4.79 -4.22
C TYR A 202 -17.34 5.17 -3.77
N THR A 203 -16.65 6.01 -4.53
CA THR A 203 -15.29 6.52 -4.27
C THR A 203 -15.31 7.94 -3.68
N SER A 204 -16.41 8.37 -3.07
CA SER A 204 -16.55 9.70 -2.46
C SER A 204 -16.32 10.85 -3.45
N ASN A 205 -16.88 10.74 -4.67
CA ASN A 205 -16.75 11.69 -5.79
C ASN A 205 -15.34 11.84 -6.38
N TRP A 206 -14.43 10.90 -6.12
CA TRP A 206 -13.18 10.78 -6.87
C TRP A 206 -13.42 9.98 -8.15
N PRO A 207 -12.75 10.26 -9.29
CA PRO A 207 -11.79 11.34 -9.50
C PRO A 207 -12.50 12.66 -9.79
N HIS A 208 -11.77 13.78 -9.72
CA HIS A 208 -12.30 15.08 -10.13
C HIS A 208 -12.70 15.05 -11.62
N GLU A 209 -13.99 15.15 -11.89
CA GLU A 209 -14.56 15.12 -13.24
C GLU A 209 -15.78 16.06 -13.31
N PRO A 210 -15.57 17.33 -13.73
CA PRO A 210 -16.63 18.33 -13.82
C PRO A 210 -17.79 17.95 -14.77
N LEU A 211 -17.56 17.07 -15.75
CA LEU A 211 -18.60 16.65 -16.69
C LEU A 211 -19.74 15.88 -16.02
N ILE A 212 -19.46 15.17 -14.92
CA ILE A 212 -20.44 14.39 -14.16
C ILE A 212 -20.59 14.86 -12.71
N GLY A 213 -20.18 16.12 -12.44
CA GLY A 213 -20.32 16.73 -11.13
C GLY A 213 -19.48 16.08 -10.02
N ASN A 214 -18.42 15.35 -10.36
CA ASN A 214 -17.50 14.82 -9.35
C ASN A 214 -16.63 15.97 -8.80
N ARG A 215 -16.98 16.37 -7.57
CA ARG A 215 -16.35 17.44 -6.80
C ARG A 215 -16.20 17.00 -5.34
N PRO A 216 -15.28 17.62 -4.56
CA PRO A 216 -15.15 17.35 -3.14
C PRO A 216 -16.51 17.38 -2.43
N THR A 217 -16.75 16.41 -1.56
CA THR A 217 -18.01 16.28 -0.82
C THR A 217 -18.03 17.27 0.34
N GLY A 218 -19.22 17.56 0.87
CA GLY A 218 -19.35 18.39 2.08
C GLY A 218 -18.60 17.77 3.26
N GLU A 219 -18.67 16.45 3.42
CA GLU A 219 -17.95 15.72 4.46
C GLU A 219 -16.43 15.78 4.28
N SER A 220 -15.89 15.68 3.04
CA SER A 220 -14.45 15.78 2.83
C SER A 220 -13.92 17.16 3.24
N VAL A 221 -14.63 18.24 2.89
CA VAL A 221 -14.23 19.61 3.26
C VAL A 221 -14.32 19.82 4.78
N MET A 222 -15.39 19.33 5.42
CA MET A 222 -15.56 19.43 6.87
C MET A 222 -14.44 18.70 7.62
N TRP A 223 -14.14 17.46 7.25
CA TRP A 223 -13.13 16.64 7.93
C TRP A 223 -11.70 17.13 7.71
N THR A 224 -11.40 17.76 6.56
CA THR A 224 -10.16 18.53 6.39
C THR A 224 -10.04 19.66 7.40
N GLY A 225 -11.12 20.41 7.66
CA GLY A 225 -11.10 21.46 8.69
C GLY A 225 -10.89 20.91 10.10
N VAL A 226 -11.59 19.83 10.44
CA VAL A 226 -11.44 19.16 11.76
C VAL A 226 -10.04 18.61 11.95
N SER A 227 -9.45 17.97 10.93
CA SER A 227 -8.10 17.39 11.05
C SER A 227 -7.04 18.45 11.31
N ILE A 228 -7.10 19.61 10.65
CA ILE A 228 -6.19 20.74 10.89
C ILE A 228 -6.33 21.27 12.32
N ILE A 229 -7.56 21.43 12.81
CA ILE A 229 -7.81 21.86 14.20
C ILE A 229 -7.20 20.86 15.18
N MET A 230 -7.43 19.56 14.95
CA MET A 230 -6.90 18.48 15.80
C MET A 230 -5.37 18.41 15.77
N LEU A 231 -4.74 18.61 14.61
CA LEU A 231 -3.29 18.74 14.46
C LEU A 231 -2.74 19.88 15.33
N LEU A 232 -3.26 21.10 15.15
CA LEU A 232 -2.77 22.28 15.86
C LEU A 232 -3.00 22.16 17.37
N ALA A 233 -4.16 21.64 17.78
CA ALA A 233 -4.46 21.35 19.17
C ALA A 233 -3.51 20.28 19.73
N GLY A 234 -3.23 19.22 18.97
CA GLY A 234 -2.30 18.15 19.33
C GLY A 234 -0.87 18.67 19.53
N ILE A 235 -0.34 19.44 18.57
CA ILE A 235 0.98 20.09 18.68
C ILE A 235 1.02 21.00 19.90
N SER A 236 0.03 21.88 20.05
CA SER A 236 -0.02 22.82 21.18
C SER A 236 -0.06 22.09 22.53
N ALA A 237 -0.85 21.01 22.63
CA ALA A 237 -0.94 20.18 23.82
C ALA A 237 0.38 19.45 24.11
N MET A 238 1.08 18.94 23.08
CA MET A 238 2.37 18.27 23.21
C MET A 238 3.46 19.24 23.68
N VAL A 239 3.56 20.41 23.06
CA VAL A 239 4.51 21.46 23.43
C VAL A 239 4.25 21.95 24.85
N TRP A 240 2.99 22.21 25.20
CA TRP A 240 2.63 22.61 26.57
C TRP A 240 2.97 21.51 27.58
N TRP A 241 2.61 20.26 27.29
CA TRP A 241 2.92 19.12 28.14
C TRP A 241 4.43 18.98 28.35
N TYR A 242 5.23 19.05 27.27
CA TYR A 242 6.68 18.95 27.33
C TYR A 242 7.29 20.10 28.14
N ALA A 243 6.91 21.35 27.85
CA ALA A 243 7.38 22.54 28.57
C ALA A 243 7.01 22.54 30.06
N SER A 244 5.88 21.92 30.43
CA SER A 244 5.44 21.79 31.82
C SER A 244 6.23 20.74 32.64
N GLN A 245 7.00 19.86 31.98
CA GLN A 245 7.78 18.85 32.68
C GLN A 245 8.96 19.47 33.43
N LYS A 246 9.27 18.91 34.61
CA LYS A 246 10.50 19.23 35.32
C LYS A 246 11.67 18.56 34.60
N HIS A 247 12.44 19.35 33.86
CA HIS A 247 13.68 18.92 33.24
C HIS A 247 14.77 18.89 34.32
N GLY A 248 15.12 17.71 34.83
CA GLY A 248 15.96 17.60 36.03
C GLY A 248 16.58 16.22 36.21
N ALA A 249 17.13 15.65 35.14
CA ALA A 249 18.16 14.64 35.29
C ALA A 249 19.49 15.35 35.05
N GLU A 250 20.35 15.44 36.07
CA GLU A 250 21.74 15.79 35.81
C GLU A 250 22.31 14.76 34.84
N PRO A 251 23.06 15.19 33.80
CA PRO A 251 23.73 14.24 32.92
C PRO A 251 24.62 13.36 33.80
N GLY A 252 24.37 12.04 33.78
CA GLY A 252 25.28 11.09 34.41
C GLY A 252 26.68 11.25 33.85
N SER A 253 27.70 10.84 34.61
CA SER A 253 29.08 10.84 34.13
C SER A 253 29.20 9.97 32.87
N VAL A 254 29.66 10.54 31.76
CA VAL A 254 29.97 9.79 30.54
C VAL A 254 31.08 8.77 30.84
N PRO A 255 30.99 7.52 30.35
CA PRO A 255 32.03 6.52 30.58
C PRO A 255 33.39 7.01 30.09
N ALA A 256 34.44 6.79 30.89
CA ALA A 256 35.82 7.15 30.52
C ALA A 256 36.39 6.28 29.39
N THR A 257 35.81 5.09 29.16
CA THR A 257 36.15 4.17 28.08
C THR A 257 34.89 3.64 27.43
N ASP A 258 34.95 3.37 26.13
CA ASP A 258 33.82 2.78 25.40
C ASP A 258 33.45 1.40 25.97
N PRO A 259 32.24 1.24 26.54
CA PRO A 259 31.79 -0.03 27.11
C PRO A 259 31.75 -1.20 26.12
N LEU A 260 31.78 -0.91 24.80
CA LEU A 260 31.80 -1.94 23.76
C LEU A 260 33.22 -2.43 23.42
N MET A 261 34.30 -1.78 23.89
CA MET A 261 35.66 -2.28 23.63
C MET A 261 35.96 -3.61 24.30
N THR A 262 35.29 -3.94 25.40
CA THR A 262 35.43 -5.23 26.10
C THR A 262 34.49 -6.31 25.57
N TRP A 263 33.68 -6.01 24.55
CA TRP A 263 32.73 -6.94 23.97
C TRP A 263 33.37 -7.75 22.83
N GLU A 264 33.15 -9.06 22.85
CA GLU A 264 33.51 -9.94 21.74
C GLU A 264 32.26 -10.43 21.00
N ALA A 265 32.29 -10.33 19.67
CA ALA A 265 31.18 -10.79 18.84
C ALA A 265 31.01 -12.31 18.89
N THR A 266 29.78 -12.75 19.21
CA THR A 266 29.42 -14.17 19.23
C THR A 266 29.36 -14.77 17.82
N GLY A 267 29.23 -16.10 17.74
CA GLY A 267 29.11 -16.82 16.48
C GLY A 267 27.91 -16.38 15.63
N SER A 268 26.75 -16.11 16.24
CA SER A 268 25.56 -15.62 15.55
C SER A 268 25.69 -14.15 15.12
N GLN A 269 26.31 -13.29 15.94
CA GLN A 269 26.59 -11.89 15.58
C GLN A 269 27.54 -11.79 14.39
N LYS A 270 28.61 -12.58 14.35
CA LYS A 270 29.49 -12.65 13.17
C LYS A 270 28.74 -13.15 11.92
N ALA A 271 27.74 -14.02 12.10
CA ALA A 271 26.93 -14.53 11.00
C ALA A 271 25.91 -13.53 10.46
N THR A 272 25.60 -12.42 11.15
CA THR A 272 24.75 -11.36 10.60
C THR A 272 25.50 -10.43 9.63
N VAL A 273 26.84 -10.41 9.65
CA VAL A 273 27.66 -9.57 8.75
C VAL A 273 27.30 -9.77 7.27
N LYS A 274 27.07 -11.01 6.85
CA LYS A 274 26.65 -11.31 5.47
C LYS A 274 25.29 -10.73 5.08
N TYR A 275 24.39 -10.49 6.04
CA TYR A 275 23.13 -9.80 5.77
C TYR A 275 23.42 -8.37 5.34
N PHE A 276 24.33 -7.67 6.02
CA PHE A 276 24.69 -6.30 5.66
C PHE A 276 25.38 -6.21 4.29
N TYR A 277 26.18 -7.20 3.89
CA TYR A 277 26.68 -7.26 2.50
C TYR A 277 25.55 -7.41 1.47
N VAL A 278 24.56 -8.26 1.74
CA VAL A 278 23.39 -8.40 0.85
C VAL A 278 22.54 -7.14 0.85
N VAL A 279 22.34 -6.49 2.00
CA VAL A 279 21.66 -5.19 2.10
C VAL A 279 22.34 -4.15 1.19
N SER A 280 23.67 -4.02 1.27
CA SER A 280 24.41 -3.11 0.39
C SER A 280 24.24 -3.47 -1.09
N ALA A 281 24.25 -4.77 -1.44
CA ALA A 281 24.02 -5.21 -2.82
C ALA A 281 22.60 -4.88 -3.30
N LEU A 282 21.58 -5.10 -2.46
CA LEU A 282 20.19 -4.76 -2.77
C LEU A 282 19.97 -3.25 -2.93
N ILE A 283 20.65 -2.42 -2.14
CA ILE A 283 20.65 -0.96 -2.31
C ILE A 283 21.18 -0.59 -3.70
N LEU A 284 22.30 -1.20 -4.14
CA LEU A 284 22.84 -0.94 -5.48
C LEU A 284 21.87 -1.37 -6.58
N VAL A 285 21.24 -2.54 -6.46
CA VAL A 285 20.22 -3.01 -7.40
C VAL A 285 19.03 -2.05 -7.42
N GLN A 286 18.55 -1.61 -6.26
CA GLN A 286 17.43 -0.67 -6.12
C GLN A 286 17.73 0.68 -6.77
N ILE A 287 18.95 1.21 -6.60
CA ILE A 287 19.39 2.44 -7.27
C ILE A 287 19.40 2.24 -8.79
N LEU A 288 19.97 1.14 -9.28
CA LEU A 288 20.06 0.86 -10.72
C LEU A 288 18.67 0.72 -11.36
N THR A 289 17.76 -0.05 -10.76
CA THR A 289 16.38 -0.17 -11.27
C THR A 289 15.61 1.14 -11.15
N GLY A 290 15.90 1.96 -10.13
CA GLY A 290 15.36 3.31 -10.00
C GLY A 290 15.81 4.24 -11.12
N VAL A 291 17.10 4.22 -11.48
CA VAL A 291 17.64 4.99 -12.61
C VAL A 291 16.97 4.58 -13.91
N ILE A 292 16.82 3.28 -14.18
CA ILE A 292 16.16 2.79 -15.41
C ILE A 292 14.68 3.21 -15.43
N THR A 293 13.97 3.03 -14.31
CA THR A 293 12.55 3.41 -14.19
C THR A 293 12.33 4.90 -14.43
N ALA A 294 13.17 5.75 -13.85
CA ALA A 294 13.11 7.19 -14.06
C ALA A 294 13.42 7.57 -15.52
N HIS A 295 14.37 6.88 -16.14
CA HIS A 295 14.76 7.11 -17.54
C HIS A 295 13.62 6.83 -18.53
N TYR A 296 12.82 5.79 -18.27
CA TYR A 296 11.62 5.50 -19.06
C TYR A 296 10.56 6.60 -18.99
N GLY A 297 10.51 7.40 -17.91
CA GLY A 297 9.66 8.59 -17.86
C GLY A 297 10.08 9.70 -18.84
N VAL A 298 11.29 9.62 -19.42
CA VAL A 298 11.84 10.62 -20.35
C VAL A 298 11.94 10.07 -21.78
N GLU A 299 12.53 8.88 -21.97
CA GLU A 299 12.73 8.27 -23.30
C GLU A 299 11.58 7.32 -23.70
N GLY A 300 10.71 6.95 -22.76
CA GLY A 300 9.60 6.04 -22.99
C GLY A 300 10.05 4.57 -23.06
N GLY A 301 10.21 4.05 -24.28
CA GLY A 301 10.49 2.62 -24.53
C GLY A 301 11.97 2.22 -24.64
N GLY A 302 12.90 3.17 -24.49
CA GLY A 302 14.33 2.99 -24.72
C GLY A 302 15.21 3.35 -23.53
N PHE A 303 16.50 3.02 -23.62
CA PHE A 303 17.54 3.45 -22.69
C PHE A 303 18.79 3.86 -23.47
N PHE A 304 18.92 5.15 -23.79
CA PHE A 304 19.95 5.70 -24.67
C PHE A 304 20.00 5.00 -26.04
N GLY A 305 18.84 4.74 -26.65
CA GLY A 305 18.71 4.03 -27.92
C GLY A 305 18.79 2.50 -27.80
N LEU A 306 19.09 1.94 -26.62
CA LEU A 306 19.00 0.50 -26.37
C LEU A 306 17.53 0.10 -26.13
N LYS A 307 17.09 -1.01 -26.75
CA LYS A 307 15.74 -1.58 -26.56
C LYS A 307 15.62 -2.37 -25.26
N LEU A 308 15.96 -1.73 -24.13
CA LEU A 308 15.98 -2.40 -22.83
C LEU A 308 14.58 -2.88 -22.40
N ALA A 309 13.52 -2.19 -22.80
CA ALA A 309 12.14 -2.53 -22.45
C ALA A 309 11.70 -3.93 -22.93
N ASP A 310 12.33 -4.45 -23.98
CA ASP A 310 12.10 -5.81 -24.49
C ASP A 310 12.45 -6.88 -23.44
N TRP A 311 13.31 -6.56 -22.46
CA TRP A 311 13.74 -7.45 -21.39
C TRP A 311 13.33 -6.94 -20.01
N LEU A 312 13.52 -5.66 -19.72
CA LEU A 312 13.24 -5.02 -18.45
C LEU A 312 12.31 -3.82 -18.67
N PRO A 313 11.02 -4.04 -18.95
CA PRO A 313 10.07 -2.96 -19.15
C PRO A 313 9.86 -2.15 -17.86
N TYR A 314 9.26 -0.96 -17.99
CA TYR A 314 8.98 -0.05 -16.88
C TYR A 314 8.35 -0.74 -15.67
N SER A 315 7.35 -1.61 -15.91
CA SER A 315 6.70 -2.37 -14.84
C SER A 315 7.70 -3.19 -14.04
N VAL A 316 8.53 -4.01 -14.68
CA VAL A 316 9.56 -4.83 -13.98
C VAL A 316 10.51 -3.94 -13.19
N THR A 317 11.02 -2.87 -13.79
CA THR A 317 12.03 -2.05 -13.12
C THR A 317 11.44 -1.28 -11.93
N ARG A 318 10.19 -0.82 -12.03
CA ARG A 318 9.47 -0.19 -10.91
C ARG A 318 9.15 -1.21 -9.82
N THR A 319 8.62 -2.39 -10.18
CA THR A 319 8.38 -3.52 -9.24
C THR A 319 9.64 -3.80 -8.44
N TRP A 320 10.77 -4.01 -9.13
CA TRP A 320 12.03 -4.34 -8.48
C TRP A 320 12.57 -3.17 -7.66
N HIS A 321 12.45 -1.92 -8.13
CA HIS A 321 12.86 -0.75 -7.37
C HIS A 321 12.12 -0.64 -6.03
N ILE A 322 10.80 -0.80 -6.04
CA ILE A 322 9.97 -0.71 -4.82
C ILE A 322 10.26 -1.90 -3.91
N GLN A 323 10.22 -3.13 -4.45
CA GLN A 323 10.43 -4.33 -3.64
C GLN A 323 11.81 -4.42 -3.04
N THR A 324 12.86 -4.15 -3.81
CA THR A 324 14.22 -4.20 -3.26
C THR A 324 14.40 -3.15 -2.17
N GLY A 325 13.73 -1.99 -2.28
CA GLY A 325 13.59 -1.00 -1.21
C GLY A 325 13.05 -1.61 0.08
N LEU A 326 11.91 -2.31 0.00
CA LEU A 326 11.33 -3.01 1.15
C LEU A 326 12.24 -4.12 1.69
N PHE A 327 12.83 -4.92 0.80
CA PHE A 327 13.67 -6.06 1.18
C PHE A 327 14.94 -5.62 1.90
N TRP A 328 15.67 -4.62 1.41
CA TRP A 328 16.93 -4.23 2.05
C TRP A 328 16.67 -3.55 3.40
N ILE A 329 15.65 -2.70 3.51
CA ILE A 329 15.27 -2.03 4.75
C ILE A 329 14.88 -3.07 5.80
N ALA A 330 13.97 -3.98 5.46
CA ALA A 330 13.54 -5.05 6.35
C ALA A 330 14.72 -5.95 6.74
N THR A 331 15.55 -6.37 5.78
CA THR A 331 16.71 -7.23 6.03
C THR A 331 17.73 -6.57 6.96
N ALA A 332 17.95 -5.26 6.85
CA ALA A 332 18.83 -4.51 7.74
C ALA A 332 18.34 -4.54 9.19
N TRP A 333 17.04 -4.29 9.42
CA TRP A 333 16.45 -4.33 10.75
C TRP A 333 16.36 -5.75 11.32
N LEU A 334 16.09 -6.75 10.47
CA LEU A 334 16.14 -8.16 10.87
C LEU A 334 17.55 -8.54 11.34
N ALA A 335 18.57 -8.15 10.59
CA ALA A 335 19.97 -8.37 10.93
C ALA A 335 20.36 -7.65 12.23
N ALA A 336 19.91 -6.40 12.41
CA ALA A 336 20.12 -5.64 13.64
C ALA A 336 19.46 -6.33 14.85
N GLY A 337 18.22 -6.79 14.73
CA GLY A 337 17.53 -7.54 15.79
C GLY A 337 18.25 -8.83 16.19
N LEU A 338 18.77 -9.58 15.22
CA LEU A 338 19.55 -10.78 15.47
C LEU A 338 20.91 -10.48 16.11
N PHE A 339 21.54 -9.37 15.72
CA PHE A 339 22.82 -8.93 16.27
C PHE A 339 22.68 -8.46 17.73
N ILE A 340 21.61 -7.73 18.03
CA ILE A 340 21.34 -7.16 19.34
C ILE A 340 20.87 -8.22 20.34
N GLY A 341 20.17 -9.27 19.91
CA GLY A 341 19.64 -10.30 20.81
C GLY A 341 20.67 -10.84 21.82
N PRO A 342 21.83 -11.37 21.38
CA PRO A 342 22.91 -11.80 22.26
C PRO A 342 23.57 -10.66 23.06
N LEU A 343 23.56 -9.42 22.54
CA LEU A 343 24.08 -8.26 23.24
C LEU A 343 23.19 -7.87 24.43
N ILE A 344 21.87 -8.04 24.31
CA ILE A 344 20.88 -7.80 25.37
C ILE A 344 21.00 -8.89 26.46
N SER A 345 21.14 -10.15 26.08
CA SER A 345 21.12 -11.27 27.02
C SER A 345 22.46 -11.70 27.57
N GLY A 346 23.57 -11.27 26.95
CA GLY A 346 24.92 -11.76 27.28
C GLY A 346 25.14 -13.24 26.96
N VAL A 347 24.19 -13.90 26.28
CA VAL A 347 24.19 -15.34 26.05
C VAL A 347 24.04 -15.64 24.55
N GLU A 348 24.87 -16.54 24.04
CA GLU A 348 24.73 -17.14 22.72
C GLU A 348 23.91 -18.44 22.82
N PRO A 349 22.65 -18.48 22.36
CA PRO A 349 21.85 -19.69 22.47
C PRO A 349 22.36 -20.82 21.54
N LYS A 350 22.30 -22.08 21.99
CA LYS A 350 22.80 -23.25 21.22
C LYS A 350 22.20 -23.31 19.81
N GLY A 351 23.00 -23.34 18.75
CA GLY A 351 22.50 -23.40 17.37
C GLY A 351 21.97 -22.06 16.80
N GLN A 352 22.21 -20.92 17.46
CA GLN A 352 21.73 -19.61 16.98
C GLN A 352 22.34 -19.25 15.63
N LYS A 353 23.65 -19.45 15.49
CA LYS A 353 24.38 -19.29 14.22
C LYS A 353 23.76 -20.09 13.08
N LEU A 354 23.34 -21.34 13.33
CA LEU A 354 22.69 -22.17 12.32
C LEU A 354 21.35 -21.55 11.90
N GLY A 355 20.51 -21.17 12.86
CA GLY A 355 19.23 -20.49 12.57
C GLY A 355 19.40 -19.21 11.76
N VAL A 356 20.38 -18.37 12.13
CA VAL A 356 20.74 -17.16 11.37
C VAL A 356 21.16 -17.49 9.93
N ASN A 357 21.87 -18.60 9.72
CA ASN A 357 22.26 -19.03 8.37
C ASN A 357 21.10 -19.60 7.55
N VAL A 358 20.20 -20.35 8.18
CA VAL A 358 19.00 -20.88 7.52
C VAL A 358 18.07 -19.75 7.11
N LEU A 359 17.82 -18.79 8.01
CA LEU A 359 17.02 -17.60 7.69
C LEU A 359 17.63 -16.80 6.54
N PHE A 360 18.96 -16.65 6.53
CA PHE A 360 19.66 -15.93 5.46
C PHE A 360 19.39 -16.57 4.10
N LEU A 361 19.55 -17.90 4.02
CA LEU A 361 19.30 -18.64 2.79
C LEU A 361 17.83 -18.54 2.37
N ALA A 362 16.89 -18.64 3.33
CA ALA A 362 15.47 -18.51 3.06
C ALA A 362 15.13 -17.13 2.46
N LEU A 363 15.62 -16.04 3.06
CA LEU A 363 15.41 -14.68 2.53
C LEU A 363 16.06 -14.52 1.15
N PHE A 364 17.27 -15.03 0.95
CA PHE A 364 17.95 -14.97 -0.35
C PHE A 364 17.14 -15.66 -1.45
N VAL A 365 16.59 -16.84 -1.16
CA VAL A 365 15.72 -17.58 -2.09
C VAL A 365 14.41 -16.84 -2.35
N VAL A 366 13.78 -16.26 -1.32
CA VAL A 366 12.54 -15.49 -1.48
C VAL A 366 12.75 -14.26 -2.34
N VAL A 367 13.81 -13.49 -2.11
CA VAL A 367 14.11 -12.28 -2.90
C VAL A 367 14.42 -12.63 -4.35
N GLY A 368 15.34 -13.56 -4.60
CA GLY A 368 15.67 -13.96 -5.97
C GLY A 368 14.50 -14.64 -6.70
N GLY A 369 13.73 -15.45 -5.98
CA GLY A 369 12.58 -16.17 -6.51
C GLY A 369 11.39 -15.26 -6.86
N SER A 370 11.06 -14.30 -5.99
CA SER A 370 10.00 -13.31 -6.25
C SER A 370 10.32 -12.43 -7.45
N MET A 371 11.52 -11.84 -7.49
CA MET A 371 11.96 -11.00 -8.62
C MET A 371 11.93 -11.77 -9.95
N ALA A 372 12.39 -13.02 -9.97
CA ALA A 372 12.32 -13.87 -11.16
C ALA A 372 10.87 -14.21 -11.54
N GLY A 373 10.03 -14.48 -10.55
CA GLY A 373 8.60 -14.73 -10.73
C GLY A 373 7.87 -13.56 -11.37
N GLU A 374 8.06 -12.36 -10.84
CA GLU A 374 7.49 -11.10 -11.35
C GLU A 374 7.87 -10.88 -12.81
N TRP A 375 9.16 -11.05 -13.13
CA TRP A 375 9.65 -10.94 -14.49
C TRP A 375 8.99 -11.97 -15.44
N LEU A 376 8.89 -13.24 -15.01
CA LEU A 376 8.22 -14.28 -15.79
C LEU A 376 6.73 -14.00 -16.00
N SER A 377 6.05 -13.43 -15.00
CA SER A 377 4.65 -12.99 -15.09
C SER A 377 4.48 -11.93 -16.17
N ILE A 378 5.24 -10.83 -16.07
CA ILE A 378 5.17 -9.70 -16.99
C ILE A 378 5.59 -10.11 -18.42
N LYS A 379 6.47 -11.10 -18.57
CA LYS A 379 6.85 -11.68 -19.87
C LYS A 379 5.91 -12.79 -20.37
N HIS A 380 4.70 -12.89 -19.81
CA HIS A 380 3.65 -13.83 -20.21
C HIS A 380 4.08 -15.31 -20.18
N LYS A 381 4.96 -15.67 -19.25
CA LYS A 381 5.39 -17.07 -19.06
C LYS A 381 4.50 -17.84 -18.09
N PHE A 382 3.56 -17.14 -17.44
CA PHE A 382 2.58 -17.73 -16.52
C PHE A 382 1.16 -17.46 -16.98
N THR A 383 0.26 -18.40 -16.64
CA THR A 383 -1.19 -18.12 -16.64
C THR A 383 -1.55 -17.21 -15.49
N ASP A 384 -2.71 -16.55 -15.54
CA ASP A 384 -3.18 -15.63 -14.49
C ASP A 384 -3.16 -16.24 -13.08
N ALA A 385 -3.63 -17.49 -12.93
CA ALA A 385 -3.59 -18.20 -11.65
C ALA A 385 -2.17 -18.51 -11.18
N THR A 386 -1.26 -18.87 -12.10
CA THR A 386 0.15 -19.13 -11.78
C THR A 386 0.88 -17.83 -11.43
N ALA A 387 0.55 -16.73 -12.13
CA ALA A 387 1.08 -15.40 -11.88
C ALA A 387 0.73 -14.93 -10.46
N PHE A 388 -0.51 -15.09 -10.01
CA PHE A 388 -0.88 -14.73 -8.64
C PHE A 388 -0.08 -15.51 -7.58
N LEU A 389 0.23 -16.79 -7.83
CA LEU A 389 0.94 -17.65 -6.88
C LEU A 389 2.46 -17.44 -6.88
N TRP A 390 3.08 -17.43 -8.05
CA TRP A 390 4.54 -17.48 -8.20
C TRP A 390 5.11 -16.27 -8.93
N GLY A 391 4.25 -15.45 -9.53
CA GLY A 391 4.61 -14.32 -10.36
C GLY A 391 4.33 -12.98 -9.68
N HIS A 392 3.50 -12.16 -10.34
CA HIS A 392 3.16 -10.81 -9.93
C HIS A 392 1.72 -10.74 -9.39
N GLN A 393 1.52 -10.20 -8.18
CA GLN A 393 0.19 -9.97 -7.59
C GLN A 393 -0.46 -8.68 -8.09
N GLY A 394 0.32 -7.71 -8.60
CA GLY A 394 -0.19 -6.49 -9.24
C GLY A 394 -0.60 -5.37 -8.29
N TYR A 395 -0.28 -5.49 -7.00
CA TYR A 395 -0.54 -4.47 -6.01
C TYR A 395 0.79 -3.96 -5.48
N GLU A 396 1.08 -2.68 -5.74
CA GLU A 396 2.36 -2.08 -5.39
C GLU A 396 2.68 -2.30 -3.90
N TYR A 397 3.97 -2.48 -3.61
CA TYR A 397 4.55 -2.87 -2.32
C TYR A 397 4.34 -4.34 -1.93
N ILE A 398 3.36 -5.05 -2.50
CA ILE A 398 3.08 -6.48 -2.27
C ILE A 398 3.02 -7.22 -3.61
N ASP A 399 3.97 -6.91 -4.51
CA ASP A 399 3.96 -7.43 -5.87
C ASP A 399 4.34 -8.91 -5.97
N LEU A 400 5.08 -9.44 -5.00
CA LEU A 400 5.59 -10.80 -5.01
C LEU A 400 4.45 -11.81 -4.99
N GLY A 401 4.54 -12.86 -5.78
CA GLY A 401 3.55 -13.94 -5.80
C GLY A 401 3.21 -14.49 -4.41
N ARG A 402 1.97 -14.95 -4.24
CA ARG A 402 1.42 -15.42 -2.96
C ARG A 402 2.29 -16.45 -2.24
N VAL A 403 2.94 -17.35 -2.96
CA VAL A 403 3.82 -18.36 -2.36
C VAL A 403 5.08 -17.71 -1.81
N TRP A 404 5.69 -16.79 -2.54
CA TRP A 404 6.84 -16.01 -2.06
C TRP A 404 6.46 -15.19 -0.82
N GLN A 405 5.27 -14.59 -0.83
CA GLN A 405 4.73 -13.84 0.31
C GLN A 405 4.54 -14.73 1.55
N ALA A 406 4.00 -15.94 1.38
CA ALA A 406 3.85 -16.90 2.47
C ALA A 406 5.22 -17.38 3.01
N LEU A 407 6.19 -17.62 2.12
CA LEU A 407 7.56 -17.98 2.51
C LEU A 407 8.27 -16.84 3.25
N LEU A 408 8.06 -15.59 2.83
CA LEU A 408 8.54 -14.41 3.55
C LEU A 408 7.94 -14.36 4.96
N PHE A 409 6.64 -14.59 5.10
CA PHE A 409 5.99 -14.63 6.41
C PHE A 409 6.57 -15.73 7.31
N VAL A 410 6.79 -16.94 6.77
CA VAL A 410 7.49 -18.02 7.50
C VAL A 410 8.90 -17.59 7.91
N GLY A 411 9.63 -16.89 7.03
CA GLY A 411 10.93 -16.30 7.34
C GLY A 411 10.86 -15.29 8.50
N LEU A 412 9.85 -14.43 8.52
CA LEU A 412 9.62 -13.47 9.61
C LEU A 412 9.27 -14.17 10.94
N LEU A 413 8.50 -15.27 10.91
CA LEU A 413 8.21 -16.08 12.09
C LEU A 413 9.47 -16.79 12.61
N LEU A 414 10.30 -17.32 11.71
CA LEU A 414 11.60 -17.89 12.06
C LEU A 414 12.51 -16.84 12.69
N TRP A 415 12.58 -15.64 12.10
CA TRP A 415 13.32 -14.52 12.64
C TRP A 415 12.83 -14.15 14.05
N LEU A 416 11.52 -14.00 14.24
CA LEU A 416 10.93 -13.69 15.54
C LEU A 416 11.27 -14.75 16.57
N PHE A 417 11.20 -16.03 16.21
CA PHE A 417 11.63 -17.14 17.06
C PHE A 417 13.10 -17.00 17.49
N LEU A 418 14.00 -16.68 16.55
CA LEU A 418 15.42 -16.49 16.84
C LEU A 418 15.68 -15.30 17.76
N VAL A 419 14.97 -14.19 17.56
CA VAL A 419 15.05 -12.99 18.41
C VAL A 419 14.55 -13.28 19.83
N VAL A 420 13.35 -13.86 19.97
CA VAL A 420 12.78 -14.25 21.27
C VAL A 420 13.75 -15.18 22.00
N ARG A 421 14.33 -16.15 21.30
CA ARG A 421 15.27 -17.11 21.88
C ARG A 421 16.56 -16.45 22.38
N ALA A 422 17.09 -15.48 21.64
CA ALA A 422 18.27 -14.72 22.02
C ALA A 422 18.02 -13.82 23.23
N VAL A 423 16.84 -13.22 23.34
CA VAL A 423 16.51 -12.24 24.39
C VAL A 423 15.91 -12.89 25.64
N ARG A 424 15.34 -14.09 25.55
CA ARG A 424 14.68 -14.79 26.67
C ARG A 424 15.50 -14.87 27.98
N PRO A 425 16.83 -15.06 27.98
CA PRO A 425 17.61 -15.05 29.22
C PRO A 425 17.53 -13.70 29.96
N ALA A 426 17.63 -12.57 29.25
CA ALA A 426 17.53 -11.22 29.82
C ALA A 426 16.19 -10.96 30.52
N LEU A 427 15.10 -11.56 30.02
CA LEU A 427 13.79 -11.47 30.67
C LEU A 427 13.73 -12.21 32.02
N LYS A 428 14.50 -13.29 32.17
CA LYS A 428 14.51 -14.13 33.38
C LYS A 428 15.36 -13.52 34.50
N GLU A 429 16.48 -12.89 34.15
CA GLU A 429 17.40 -12.29 35.12
C GLU A 429 16.82 -11.06 35.83
N GLY A 430 15.82 -10.39 35.23
CA GLY A 430 15.18 -9.22 35.82
C GLY A 430 16.05 -7.96 35.72
N GLY A 431 15.69 -6.90 36.46
CA GLY A 431 16.44 -5.64 36.50
C GLY A 431 15.81 -4.47 35.75
N GLU A 432 16.51 -3.32 35.76
CA GLU A 432 15.99 -2.03 35.28
C GLU A 432 15.72 -1.97 33.77
N GLN A 433 16.40 -2.82 33.00
CA GLN A 433 16.26 -2.93 31.54
C GLN A 433 15.01 -3.70 31.09
N ARG A 434 14.37 -4.46 32.00
CA ARG A 434 13.25 -5.35 31.67
C ARG A 434 12.10 -4.69 30.90
N PRO A 435 11.66 -3.45 31.22
CA PRO A 435 10.62 -2.79 30.45
C PRO A 435 11.03 -2.47 29.01
N LEU A 436 12.30 -2.12 28.77
CA LEU A 436 12.83 -1.88 27.42
C LEU A 436 12.90 -3.19 26.63
N VAL A 437 13.27 -4.30 27.29
CA VAL A 437 13.31 -5.65 26.68
C VAL A 437 11.92 -6.09 26.24
N TRP A 438 10.89 -5.84 27.06
CA TRP A 438 9.50 -6.11 26.68
C TRP A 438 9.05 -5.28 25.49
N LEU A 439 9.38 -3.99 25.46
CA LEU A 439 9.01 -3.12 24.35
C LEU A 439 9.66 -3.57 23.03
N PHE A 440 10.95 -3.92 23.07
CA PHE A 440 11.64 -4.52 21.93
C PHE A 440 10.98 -5.82 21.47
N LEU A 441 10.63 -6.74 22.38
CA LEU A 441 9.97 -7.99 22.00
C LEU A 441 8.55 -7.79 21.45
N ILE A 442 7.79 -6.84 21.98
CA ILE A 442 6.45 -6.50 21.46
C ILE A 442 6.57 -5.91 20.05
N SER A 443 7.51 -4.99 19.83
CA SER A 443 7.76 -4.41 18.50
C SER A 443 8.28 -5.44 17.50
N ALA A 444 9.19 -6.33 17.90
CA ALA A 444 9.64 -7.46 17.09
C ALA A 444 8.47 -8.42 16.78
N GLY A 445 7.61 -8.69 17.75
CA GLY A 445 6.38 -9.47 17.57
C GLY A 445 5.45 -8.82 16.55
N ALA A 446 5.26 -7.50 16.62
CA ALA A 446 4.45 -6.76 15.66
C ALA A 446 5.02 -6.86 14.23
N ILE A 447 6.34 -6.71 14.05
CA ILE A 447 7.01 -6.94 12.75
C ILE A 447 6.82 -8.39 12.28
N GLY A 448 7.02 -9.37 13.15
CA GLY A 448 6.92 -10.78 12.76
C GLY A 448 5.51 -11.22 12.40
N LEU A 449 4.50 -10.73 13.12
CA LEU A 449 3.13 -11.25 13.06
C LEU A 449 2.22 -10.44 12.12
N LEU A 450 2.33 -9.11 12.08
CA LEU A 450 1.37 -8.28 11.36
C LEU A 450 1.56 -8.28 9.84
N TYR A 451 2.71 -8.73 9.35
CA TYR A 451 2.85 -9.08 7.93
C TYR A 451 1.82 -10.13 7.49
N GLY A 452 1.33 -10.97 8.41
CA GLY A 452 0.25 -11.92 8.18
C GLY A 452 -1.08 -11.27 7.75
N ALA A 453 -1.29 -9.98 8.03
CA ALA A 453 -2.42 -9.22 7.49
C ALA A 453 -2.43 -9.26 5.95
N GLY A 454 -1.24 -9.29 5.34
CA GLY A 454 -1.01 -9.43 3.90
C GLY A 454 -1.56 -10.71 3.28
N LEU A 455 -1.93 -11.70 4.10
CA LEU A 455 -2.45 -13.00 3.66
C LEU A 455 -3.98 -13.07 3.60
N ASN A 456 -4.69 -11.98 3.94
CA ASN A 456 -6.15 -11.96 4.03
C ASN A 456 -6.87 -11.66 2.71
N TRP A 457 -6.17 -11.63 1.57
CA TRP A 457 -6.81 -11.58 0.24
C TRP A 457 -6.33 -12.72 -0.66
N GLY A 458 -7.23 -13.12 -1.56
CA GLY A 458 -6.96 -14.04 -2.66
C GLY A 458 -7.03 -13.34 -4.02
N GLN A 459 -6.85 -14.12 -5.08
CA GLN A 459 -6.78 -13.64 -6.46
C GLN A 459 -8.00 -12.80 -6.88
N HIS A 460 -9.21 -13.25 -6.50
CA HIS A 460 -10.48 -12.61 -6.88
C HIS A 460 -11.09 -11.77 -5.75
N THR A 461 -10.28 -11.32 -4.79
CA THR A 461 -10.79 -10.45 -3.72
C THR A 461 -11.14 -9.08 -4.27
N HIS A 462 -12.25 -8.53 -3.77
CA HIS A 462 -12.71 -7.19 -4.14
C HIS A 462 -11.63 -6.14 -3.88
N LEU A 463 -11.41 -5.24 -4.85
CA LEU A 463 -10.32 -4.26 -4.81
C LEU A 463 -10.29 -3.43 -3.51
N SER A 464 -11.43 -2.89 -3.05
CA SER A 464 -11.49 -2.15 -1.77
C SER A 464 -11.03 -2.96 -0.55
N MET A 465 -11.24 -4.29 -0.55
CA MET A 465 -10.77 -5.15 0.55
C MET A 465 -9.30 -5.49 0.40
N VAL A 466 -8.80 -5.63 -0.83
CA VAL A 466 -7.36 -5.71 -1.07
C VAL A 466 -6.68 -4.44 -0.57
N GLU A 467 -7.18 -3.27 -0.93
CA GLU A 467 -6.66 -1.98 -0.48
C GLU A 467 -6.65 -1.88 1.05
N TYR A 468 -7.77 -2.22 1.69
CA TYR A 468 -7.84 -2.26 3.16
C TYR A 468 -6.71 -3.11 3.75
N TRP A 469 -6.56 -4.38 3.34
CA TRP A 469 -5.52 -5.26 3.91
C TRP A 469 -4.09 -4.93 3.44
N ARG A 470 -3.93 -4.35 2.26
CA ARG A 470 -2.63 -3.91 1.72
C ARG A 470 -2.05 -2.83 2.62
N TRP A 471 -2.85 -1.84 3.00
CA TRP A 471 -2.39 -0.74 3.85
C TRP A 471 -2.12 -1.15 5.31
N TRP A 472 -2.65 -2.28 5.78
CA TRP A 472 -2.19 -2.90 7.04
C TRP A 472 -0.74 -3.39 6.96
N VAL A 473 -0.23 -3.73 5.78
CA VAL A 473 1.17 -4.14 5.61
C VAL A 473 2.05 -2.98 5.18
N VAL A 474 1.52 -2.03 4.41
CA VAL A 474 2.32 -0.90 3.94
C VAL A 474 2.40 0.19 5.02
N HIS A 475 1.30 0.86 5.35
CA HIS A 475 1.31 1.92 6.34
C HIS A 475 1.56 1.35 7.74
N LEU A 476 0.74 0.40 8.19
CA LEU A 476 0.83 -0.03 9.58
C LEU A 476 2.11 -0.84 9.89
N TRP A 477 2.49 -1.80 9.02
CA TRP A 477 3.67 -2.62 9.26
C TRP A 477 4.99 -1.93 8.87
N VAL A 478 5.08 -1.22 7.74
CA VAL A 478 6.32 -0.47 7.39
C VAL A 478 6.46 0.80 8.23
N GLU A 479 5.49 1.71 8.16
CA GLU A 479 5.56 3.03 8.82
C GLU A 479 5.38 2.90 10.34
N GLY A 480 4.38 2.14 10.78
CA GLY A 480 4.03 1.99 12.19
C GLY A 480 5.09 1.24 13.02
N PHE A 481 5.34 -0.02 12.68
CA PHE A 481 6.08 -0.92 13.60
C PHE A 481 7.60 -0.91 13.43
N PHE A 482 8.15 -0.58 12.26
CA PHE A 482 9.60 -0.40 12.15
C PHE A 482 10.08 0.83 12.93
N GLU A 483 9.30 1.90 13.01
CA GLU A 483 9.67 3.07 13.80
C GLU A 483 9.78 2.74 15.29
N VAL A 484 8.79 2.02 15.83
CA VAL A 484 8.81 1.57 17.22
C VAL A 484 9.99 0.63 17.45
N PHE A 485 10.24 -0.33 16.55
CA PHE A 485 11.35 -1.27 16.67
C PHE A 485 12.71 -0.57 16.61
N ALA A 486 12.94 0.28 15.61
CA ALA A 486 14.16 1.07 15.44
C ALA A 486 14.43 1.95 16.67
N THR A 487 13.40 2.63 17.19
CA THR A 487 13.49 3.45 18.40
C THR A 487 13.91 2.61 19.60
N THR A 488 13.36 1.40 19.77
CA THR A 488 13.76 0.52 20.88
C THR A 488 15.19 0.01 20.74
N VAL A 489 15.62 -0.31 19.51
CA VAL A 489 16.98 -0.74 19.19
C VAL A 489 17.99 0.37 19.51
N ILE A 490 17.73 1.61 19.08
CA ILE A 490 18.59 2.76 19.35
C ILE A 490 18.65 3.06 20.86
N ALA A 491 17.48 3.04 21.53
CA ALA A 491 17.41 3.19 22.98
C ALA A 491 18.23 2.12 23.71
N PHE A 492 18.25 0.88 23.21
CA PHE A 492 19.09 -0.19 23.73
C PHE A 492 20.58 0.08 23.55
N PHE A 493 21.00 0.54 22.37
CA PHE A 493 22.41 0.89 22.13
C PHE A 493 22.88 2.00 23.06
N PHE A 494 22.13 3.09 23.19
CA PHE A 494 22.50 4.18 24.09
C PHE A 494 22.50 3.75 25.56
N ALA A 495 21.56 2.89 25.97
CA ALA A 495 21.58 2.32 27.31
C ALA A 495 22.81 1.43 27.54
N ARG A 496 23.23 0.67 26.53
CA ARG A 496 24.40 -0.22 26.62
C ARG A 496 25.74 0.53 26.59
N LEU A 497 25.79 1.64 25.88
CA LEU A 497 26.90 2.59 25.88
C LEU A 497 26.94 3.46 27.16
N ASN A 498 26.02 3.23 28.11
CA ASN A 498 25.87 4.02 29.33
C ASN A 498 25.70 5.54 29.06
N LEU A 499 25.11 5.89 27.91
CA LEU A 499 24.80 7.27 27.53
C LEU A 499 23.45 7.72 28.10
N ILE A 500 22.53 6.78 28.31
CA ILE A 500 21.23 7.03 28.92
C ILE A 500 20.91 5.96 29.96
N HIS A 501 20.19 6.34 31.02
CA HIS A 501 19.69 5.37 31.99
C HIS A 501 18.64 4.45 31.34
N PRO A 502 18.72 3.12 31.52
CA PRO A 502 17.76 2.17 30.93
C PRO A 502 16.29 2.47 31.29
N SER A 503 16.04 2.97 32.50
CA SER A 503 14.70 3.31 32.96
C SER A 503 14.12 4.56 32.28
N LEU A 504 14.98 5.53 31.91
CA LEU A 504 14.60 6.70 31.12
C LEU A 504 14.36 6.31 29.66
N ALA A 505 15.27 5.52 29.09
CA ALA A 505 15.17 4.96 27.75
C ALA A 505 13.83 4.22 27.54
N ALA A 506 13.47 3.35 28.49
CA ALA A 506 12.21 2.61 28.45
C ALA A 506 10.97 3.51 28.55
N LYS A 507 11.00 4.55 29.39
CA LYS A 507 9.88 5.51 29.51
C LYS A 507 9.71 6.32 28.24
N ALA A 508 10.80 6.85 27.70
CA ALA A 508 10.79 7.68 26.50
C ALA A 508 10.34 6.86 25.28
N ALA A 509 10.90 5.67 25.07
CA ALA A 509 10.52 4.79 23.97
C ALA A 509 9.06 4.35 24.05
N LEU A 510 8.56 3.98 25.24
CA LEU A 510 7.16 3.58 25.40
C LEU A 510 6.19 4.75 25.19
N LEU A 511 6.54 5.94 25.68
CA LEU A 511 5.72 7.14 25.49
C LEU A 511 5.68 7.53 24.01
N SER A 512 6.84 7.60 23.35
CA SER A 512 6.96 7.88 21.92
C SER A 512 6.13 6.90 21.10
N ALA A 513 6.31 5.60 21.32
CA ALA A 513 5.52 4.55 20.66
C ALA A 513 4.01 4.71 20.91
N THR A 514 3.60 5.11 22.11
CA THR A 514 2.18 5.30 22.44
C THR A 514 1.57 6.47 21.67
N ILE A 515 2.29 7.60 21.59
CA ILE A 515 1.83 8.79 20.87
C ILE A 515 1.76 8.49 19.38
N TYR A 516 2.83 7.91 18.82
CA TYR A 516 2.90 7.55 17.41
C TYR A 516 1.78 6.59 17.00
N LEU A 517 1.60 5.48 17.73
CA LEU A 517 0.54 4.51 17.48
C LEU A 517 -0.87 5.04 17.73
N SER A 518 -1.01 6.14 18.49
CA SER A 518 -2.31 6.77 18.69
C SER A 518 -2.86 7.41 17.42
N GLY A 519 -1.98 7.92 16.55
CA GLY A 519 -2.32 8.38 15.20
C GLY A 519 -2.25 7.26 14.18
N GLY A 520 -1.09 6.60 14.03
CA GLY A 520 -0.79 5.73 12.89
C GLY A 520 -1.68 4.50 12.73
N ILE A 521 -2.20 3.91 13.82
CA ILE A 521 -3.06 2.71 13.67
C ILE A 521 -4.33 3.04 12.88
N ILE A 522 -5.07 4.07 13.31
CA ILE A 522 -6.28 4.51 12.60
C ILE A 522 -5.92 5.35 11.37
N GLY A 523 -4.77 6.05 11.42
CA GLY A 523 -4.17 6.82 10.34
C GLY A 523 -4.08 6.04 9.03
N THR A 524 -3.92 4.71 9.08
CA THR A 524 -4.04 3.79 7.93
C THR A 524 -5.18 4.14 6.97
N CYS A 525 -6.33 4.59 7.48
CA CYS A 525 -7.49 4.93 6.67
C CYS A 525 -7.29 6.13 5.74
N HIS A 526 -6.21 6.91 5.86
CA HIS A 526 -5.93 8.00 4.92
C HIS A 526 -5.58 7.54 3.50
N HIS A 527 -5.18 6.28 3.35
CA HIS A 527 -5.01 5.63 2.05
C HIS A 527 -6.31 5.05 1.50
N LEU A 528 -7.41 5.16 2.26
CA LEU A 528 -8.68 4.53 1.93
C LEU A 528 -9.76 5.54 1.50
N TYR A 529 -9.46 6.84 1.45
CA TYR A 529 -10.44 7.89 1.18
C TYR A 529 -11.28 7.68 -0.09
N TRP A 530 -10.63 7.18 -1.13
CA TRP A 530 -11.19 7.14 -2.48
C TRP A 530 -11.20 5.73 -3.10
N SER A 531 -10.88 4.69 -2.33
CA SER A 531 -10.77 3.30 -2.81
C SER A 531 -12.07 2.49 -2.61
N GLY A 532 -13.22 3.12 -2.82
CA GLY A 532 -14.53 2.47 -2.71
C GLY A 532 -15.04 2.29 -1.26
N THR A 533 -14.50 3.07 -0.32
CA THR A 533 -14.84 2.96 1.11
C THR A 533 -15.96 3.93 1.54
N PRO A 534 -16.68 3.64 2.63
CA PRO A 534 -17.66 4.58 3.19
C PRO A 534 -16.99 5.80 3.83
N THR A 535 -17.68 6.95 3.92
CA THR A 535 -17.10 8.21 4.43
C THR A 535 -16.50 8.11 5.83
N VAL A 536 -16.94 7.14 6.64
CA VAL A 536 -16.33 6.90 7.95
C VAL A 536 -14.82 6.63 7.86
N ALA A 537 -14.33 5.96 6.82
CA ALA A 537 -12.89 5.76 6.63
C ALA A 537 -12.18 7.11 6.42
N LEU A 538 -12.79 8.03 5.67
CA LEU A 538 -12.28 9.39 5.49
C LEU A 538 -12.26 10.20 6.78
N ALA A 539 -13.35 10.16 7.55
CA ALA A 539 -13.47 10.88 8.81
C ALA A 539 -12.37 10.45 9.81
N TRP A 540 -12.23 9.16 10.05
CA TRP A 540 -11.24 8.63 10.97
C TRP A 540 -9.81 8.78 10.43
N GLY A 541 -9.59 8.46 9.15
CA GLY A 541 -8.27 8.59 8.53
C GLY A 541 -7.73 10.00 8.61
N SER A 542 -8.55 11.02 8.28
CA SER A 542 -8.12 12.42 8.26
C SER A 542 -7.71 12.96 9.62
N VAL A 543 -8.49 12.66 10.67
CA VAL A 543 -8.19 13.14 12.02
C VAL A 543 -6.97 12.41 12.60
N PHE A 544 -6.90 11.09 12.44
CA PHE A 544 -5.86 10.30 13.11
C PHE A 544 -4.51 10.35 12.39
N SER A 545 -4.47 10.45 11.06
CA SER A 545 -3.21 10.72 10.35
C SER A 545 -2.70 12.13 10.61
N ALA A 546 -3.58 13.11 10.84
CA ALA A 546 -3.15 14.43 11.30
C ALA A 546 -2.51 14.38 12.69
N LEU A 547 -3.01 13.54 13.61
CA LEU A 547 -2.40 13.34 14.92
C LEU A 547 -1.05 12.59 14.86
N GLU A 548 -0.78 11.85 13.79
CA GLU A 548 0.50 11.18 13.55
C GLU A 548 1.65 12.17 13.28
N VAL A 549 1.33 13.38 12.80
CA VAL A 549 2.32 14.45 12.57
C VAL A 549 2.79 15.09 13.88
N VAL A 550 1.95 15.07 14.92
CA VAL A 550 2.24 15.71 16.23
C VAL A 550 3.58 15.27 16.85
N PRO A 551 3.94 13.97 16.94
CA PRO A 551 5.24 13.56 17.47
C PRO A 551 6.43 13.84 16.56
N LEU A 552 6.22 14.27 15.31
CA LEU A 552 7.28 14.56 14.33
C LEU A 552 7.81 16.00 14.42
N THR A 553 7.10 16.87 15.15
CA THR A 553 7.46 18.28 15.40
C THR A 553 8.01 18.46 16.80
#